data_AF-A0A173R506-F1
#
_entry.id   AF-A0A173R506-F1
#
_cell.length_a   1.000
_cell.length_b   1.000
_cell.length_c   1.000
_cell.angle_alpha   90.00
_cell.angle_beta   90.00
_cell.angle_gamma   90.00
#
_symmetry.space_group_name_H-M   'P 1'
#
loop_
_entity.id
_entity.type
_entity.pdbx_description
1 polymer ?
#
loop_
_entity_poly.entity_id
_entity_poly.type
_entity_poly.pdbx_seq_one_letter_code
_entity_poly.pdbx_strand_id
1 'polypeptide(L)'
;MSMHAIESLVEYSVITTATASPVPPLAQSICYSLYQIQNQLDCGYTVLRVRDELEQLGYLSLLPPEQLPEPERSEARRLAIEGGFLKDGTYVDGCSGKCCVTAGTALWKKLLEMGVLPVSAKAELRLLDPLELAEQIVPLASKALAEGDKRGADTLGHWYAFFPLLCVVEGLDDDNAPEPERIQTLLRLLAVPEAFEVAGAYGKEMDFDFEEEEMSFLAGWETPYNQWKEKQESLFPEFCKRIMYKLIEKHDFAEADRYASLTGDENDPSRLLHRCVVSFACHQWLKAQEPGTLPPERLLSLLEVKEGLEYLSGLPLTEQELATCRIYLLQTLVLLGDYPATIEMQRSLFTEAINKLEQYPEGETKQIQQIALSISYYQMLYTNLPDDYPSKKEWMRKGFPGLMELPGIKRICGELLPEMPQMADTLQGYMEQCDALIQYLK
;
A
#
# COMPACT_ATOMS: atom_id res chain seq x y z
N MET A 1 13.62 22.34 1.71
CA MET A 1 14.37 21.09 1.47
C MET A 1 15.16 20.73 2.71
N SER A 2 15.07 19.49 3.16
CA SER A 2 15.83 18.92 4.26
C SER A 2 17.21 18.55 3.73
N MET A 3 18.22 19.28 4.17
CA MET A 3 19.63 19.12 3.77
C MET A 3 20.15 17.69 3.97
N HIS A 4 19.55 16.93 4.88
CA HIS A 4 19.84 15.51 5.11
C HIS A 4 19.51 14.59 3.94
N ALA A 5 18.66 15.01 3.00
CA ALA A 5 18.23 14.18 1.88
C ALA A 5 19.31 14.07 0.78
N ILE A 6 20.02 15.17 0.50
CA ILE A 6 21.18 15.16 -0.42
C ILE A 6 22.35 14.40 0.20
N GLU A 7 22.58 14.56 1.51
CA GLU A 7 23.56 13.76 2.24
C GLU A 7 23.28 12.25 2.08
N SER A 8 22.00 11.87 2.14
CA SER A 8 21.56 10.48 1.96
C SER A 8 21.75 10.02 0.51
N LEU A 9 21.47 10.86 -0.49
CA LEU A 9 21.77 10.58 -1.90
C LEU A 9 23.24 10.24 -2.09
N VAL A 10 24.15 11.05 -1.53
CA VAL A 10 25.60 10.82 -1.62
C VAL A 10 26.00 9.53 -0.92
N GLU A 11 25.53 9.33 0.31
CA GLU A 11 25.80 8.12 1.11
C GLU A 11 25.39 6.84 0.38
N TYR A 12 24.14 6.74 -0.06
CA TYR A 12 23.65 5.54 -0.76
C TYR A 12 24.32 5.34 -2.14
N SER A 13 24.66 6.42 -2.84
CA SER A 13 25.40 6.34 -4.11
C SER A 13 26.81 5.80 -3.93
N VAL A 14 27.52 6.22 -2.88
CA VAL A 14 28.85 5.69 -2.54
C VAL A 14 28.76 4.21 -2.16
N ILE A 15 27.80 3.84 -1.31
CA ILE A 15 27.57 2.44 -0.92
C ILE A 15 27.30 1.58 -2.15
N THR A 16 26.39 1.99 -3.03
CA THR A 16 26.06 1.28 -4.27
C THR A 16 27.29 1.09 -5.17
N THR A 17 28.13 2.11 -5.27
CA THR A 17 29.36 2.04 -6.07
C THR A 17 30.38 1.07 -5.45
N ALA A 18 30.51 1.06 -4.12
CA ALA A 18 31.44 0.21 -3.40
C ALA A 18 31.03 -1.27 -3.37
N THR A 19 29.73 -1.55 -3.31
CA THR A 19 29.20 -2.92 -3.27
C THR A 19 29.01 -3.55 -4.65
N ALA A 20 29.08 -2.75 -5.72
CA ALA A 20 28.98 -3.23 -7.08
C ALA A 20 30.07 -4.27 -7.43
N SER A 21 29.66 -5.31 -8.15
CA SER A 21 30.55 -6.38 -8.63
C SER A 21 30.40 -6.59 -10.14
N PRO A 22 31.46 -6.34 -10.94
CA PRO A 22 32.73 -5.73 -10.53
C PRO A 22 32.59 -4.24 -10.13
N VAL A 23 33.55 -3.73 -9.36
CA VAL A 23 33.61 -2.29 -9.00
C VAL A 23 33.77 -1.46 -10.29
N PRO A 24 33.02 -0.35 -10.46
CA PRO A 24 33.09 0.47 -11.66
C PRO A 24 34.48 1.06 -11.89
N PRO A 25 34.99 1.11 -13.13
CA PRO A 25 36.28 1.72 -13.43
C PRO A 25 36.37 3.20 -13.01
N LEU A 26 35.24 3.90 -13.01
CA LEU A 26 35.14 5.32 -12.64
C LEU A 26 34.81 5.56 -11.16
N ALA A 27 34.93 4.56 -10.27
CA ALA A 27 34.47 4.68 -8.88
C ALA A 27 35.02 5.91 -8.13
N GLN A 28 36.30 6.24 -8.31
CA GLN A 28 36.87 7.45 -7.67
C GLN A 28 36.33 8.75 -8.26
N SER A 29 36.07 8.79 -9.57
CA SER A 29 35.45 9.94 -10.25
C SER A 29 33.99 10.10 -9.84
N ILE A 30 33.28 9.00 -9.62
CA ILE A 30 31.91 9.00 -9.06
C ILE A 30 31.92 9.64 -7.67
N CYS A 31 32.76 9.15 -6.76
CA CYS A 31 32.89 9.73 -5.41
C CYS A 31 33.28 11.21 -5.48
N TYR A 32 34.29 11.56 -6.29
CA TYR A 32 34.72 12.93 -6.47
C TYR A 32 33.57 13.85 -6.90
N SER A 33 32.79 13.43 -7.90
CA SER A 33 31.68 14.22 -8.44
C SER A 33 30.53 14.37 -7.45
N LEU A 34 30.16 13.30 -6.74
CA LEU A 34 29.14 13.35 -5.67
C LEU A 34 29.50 14.37 -4.58
N TYR A 35 30.76 14.40 -4.15
CA TYR A 35 31.21 15.36 -3.14
C TYR A 35 31.35 16.79 -3.68
N GLN A 36 31.63 16.99 -4.98
CA GLN A 36 31.57 18.33 -5.58
C GLN A 36 30.13 18.85 -5.58
N ILE A 37 29.17 18.03 -5.98
CA ILE A 37 27.73 18.39 -5.94
C ILE A 37 27.32 18.74 -4.51
N GLN A 38 27.67 17.89 -3.53
CA GLN A 38 27.33 18.15 -2.13
C GLN A 38 27.90 19.48 -1.61
N ASN A 39 29.12 19.85 -2.03
CA ASN A 39 29.77 21.10 -1.61
C ASN A 39 29.14 22.36 -2.21
N GLN A 40 28.37 22.23 -3.31
CA GLN A 40 27.61 23.35 -3.88
C GLN A 40 26.32 23.64 -3.10
N LEU A 41 25.93 22.75 -2.20
CA LEU A 41 24.71 22.80 -1.41
C LEU A 41 25.05 22.97 0.08
N ASP A 42 24.12 23.48 0.87
CA ASP A 42 24.30 23.66 2.33
C ASP A 42 24.18 22.30 3.06
N CYS A 43 25.19 21.44 2.89
CA CYS A 43 25.23 20.09 3.45
C CYS A 43 26.30 19.97 4.54
N GLY A 44 26.08 19.05 5.49
CA GLY A 44 27.08 18.66 6.48
C GLY A 44 28.20 17.80 5.90
N TYR A 45 29.20 17.49 6.73
CA TYR A 45 30.31 16.62 6.36
C TYR A 45 29.92 15.14 6.47
N THR A 46 29.80 14.45 5.34
CA THR A 46 29.25 13.07 5.24
C THR A 46 30.29 11.99 4.99
N VAL A 47 31.56 12.34 4.75
CA VAL A 47 32.65 11.39 4.46
C VAL A 47 32.79 10.32 5.55
N LEU A 48 32.52 10.65 6.82
CA LEU A 48 32.60 9.68 7.91
C LEU A 48 31.48 8.63 7.90
N ARG A 49 30.33 8.92 7.27
CA ARG A 49 29.19 7.99 7.21
C ARG A 49 29.48 6.77 6.35
N VAL A 50 30.29 6.96 5.30
CA VAL A 50 30.66 5.94 4.30
C VAL A 50 32.18 5.76 4.21
N ARG A 51 32.85 5.92 5.36
CA ARG A 51 34.31 5.96 5.44
C ARG A 51 34.95 4.69 4.87
N ASP A 52 34.44 3.54 5.27
CA ASP A 52 35.01 2.25 4.93
C ASP A 52 34.83 1.96 3.42
N GLU A 53 33.69 2.37 2.85
CA GLU A 53 33.39 2.31 1.41
C GLU A 53 34.32 3.22 0.60
N LEU A 54 34.57 4.45 1.06
CA LEU A 54 35.47 5.38 0.36
C LEU A 54 36.93 4.93 0.42
N GLU A 55 37.36 4.33 1.52
CA GLU A 55 38.69 3.70 1.61
C GLU A 55 38.78 2.51 0.64
N GLN A 56 37.76 1.65 0.57
CA GLN A 56 37.69 0.53 -0.36
C GLN A 56 37.79 1.00 -1.83
N LEU A 57 37.10 2.08 -2.18
CA LEU A 57 37.14 2.67 -3.52
C LEU A 57 38.46 3.43 -3.81
N GLY A 58 39.33 3.58 -2.80
CA GLY A 58 40.58 4.33 -2.90
C GLY A 58 40.38 5.84 -3.07
N TYR A 59 39.18 6.35 -2.78
CA TYR A 59 38.90 7.79 -2.79
C TYR A 59 39.31 8.46 -1.47
N LEU A 60 39.33 7.73 -0.36
CA LEU A 60 39.72 8.21 0.96
C LEU A 60 40.99 7.51 1.44
N SER A 61 41.89 8.27 2.04
CA SER A 61 43.04 7.75 2.77
C SER A 61 43.06 8.33 4.18
N LEU A 62 43.01 7.46 5.19
CA LEU A 62 43.11 7.85 6.59
C LEU A 62 44.56 7.84 7.06
N LEU A 63 45.14 9.03 7.24
CA LEU A 63 46.54 9.18 7.60
C LEU A 63 46.70 9.71 9.03
N PRO A 64 47.59 9.14 9.86
CA PRO A 64 47.96 9.78 11.11
C PRO A 64 48.70 11.10 10.84
N PRO A 65 48.64 12.09 11.75
CA PRO A 65 49.27 13.40 11.56
C PRO A 65 50.76 13.31 11.19
N GLU A 66 51.48 12.33 11.71
CA GLU A 66 52.92 12.09 11.46
C GLU A 66 53.26 11.93 9.98
N GLN A 67 52.32 11.39 9.19
CA GLN A 67 52.49 11.13 7.76
C GLN A 67 52.17 12.35 6.89
N LEU A 68 51.57 13.40 7.47
CA LEU A 68 51.31 14.63 6.76
C LEU A 68 52.58 15.50 6.64
N PRO A 69 52.69 16.31 5.58
CA PRO A 69 53.70 17.37 5.49
C PRO A 69 53.40 18.55 6.42
N GLU A 70 54.38 19.44 6.59
CA GLU A 70 54.11 20.77 7.18
C GLU A 70 53.47 21.70 6.13
N PRO A 71 52.56 22.61 6.55
CA PRO A 71 52.12 22.89 7.92
C PRO A 71 50.98 21.98 8.44
N GLU A 72 50.41 21.12 7.58
CA GLU A 72 49.20 20.34 7.87
C GLU A 72 49.38 19.40 9.06
N ARG A 73 50.57 18.80 9.22
CA ARG A 73 50.95 17.97 10.38
C ARG A 73 50.76 18.70 11.71
N SER A 74 51.29 19.91 11.82
CA SER A 74 51.23 20.69 13.07
C SER A 74 49.80 21.09 13.41
N GLU A 75 48.98 21.39 12.39
CA GLU A 75 47.55 21.68 12.59
C GLU A 75 46.78 20.42 13.01
N ALA A 76 46.97 19.31 12.31
CA ALA A 76 46.32 18.04 12.59
C ALA A 76 46.61 17.51 13.99
N ARG A 77 47.85 17.65 14.48
CA ARG A 77 48.21 17.26 15.86
C ARG A 77 47.43 18.01 16.93
N ARG A 78 47.06 19.27 16.68
CA ARG A 78 46.24 20.05 17.61
C ARG A 78 44.78 19.58 17.62
N LEU A 79 44.30 19.06 16.50
CA LEU A 79 42.92 18.59 16.33
C LEU A 79 42.75 17.08 16.57
N ALA A 80 43.83 16.33 16.79
CA ALA A 80 43.78 14.86 16.86
C ALA A 80 42.89 14.29 18.00
N ILE A 81 42.54 15.12 18.99
CA ILE A 81 41.67 14.71 20.12
C ILE A 81 40.24 15.26 19.94
N GLU A 82 40.10 16.54 19.62
CA GLU A 82 38.79 17.20 19.53
C GLU A 82 38.11 16.99 18.17
N GLY A 83 38.89 16.65 17.14
CA GLY A 83 38.47 16.63 15.74
C GLY A 83 38.29 18.04 15.17
N GLY A 84 38.16 18.14 13.85
CA GLY A 84 37.86 19.41 13.18
C GLY A 84 38.53 19.56 11.83
N PHE A 85 38.33 20.73 11.22
CA PHE A 85 38.87 21.04 9.89
C PHE A 85 40.20 21.76 9.97
N LEU A 86 41.15 21.31 9.15
CA LEU A 86 42.34 22.07 8.80
C LEU A 86 41.96 23.28 7.93
N LYS A 87 42.87 24.24 7.79
CA LYS A 87 42.62 25.44 6.96
C LYS A 87 42.40 25.14 5.48
N ASP A 88 42.92 24.01 5.00
CA ASP A 88 42.74 23.56 3.62
C ASP A 88 41.44 22.79 3.40
N GLY A 89 40.61 22.63 4.43
CA GLY A 89 39.35 21.91 4.39
C GLY A 89 39.46 20.40 4.68
N THR A 90 40.66 19.87 4.93
CA THR A 90 40.84 18.47 5.34
C THR A 90 40.28 18.24 6.73
N TYR A 91 39.48 17.21 6.93
CA TYR A 91 38.92 16.88 8.24
C TYR A 91 39.84 15.94 9.04
N VAL A 92 39.94 16.18 10.35
CA VAL A 92 40.59 15.31 11.33
C VAL A 92 39.50 14.68 12.19
N ASP A 93 39.44 13.36 12.17
CA ASP A 93 38.51 12.60 13.00
C ASP A 93 39.05 12.49 14.42
N GLY A 94 38.35 13.11 15.39
CA GLY A 94 38.72 13.05 16.80
C GLY A 94 38.58 11.64 17.42
N CYS A 95 37.79 10.75 16.81
CA CYS A 95 37.64 9.38 17.29
C CYS A 95 38.87 8.51 16.96
N SER A 96 39.36 8.61 15.73
CA SER A 96 40.54 7.84 15.29
C SER A 96 41.87 8.59 15.39
N GLY A 97 41.82 9.92 15.56
CA GLY A 97 42.97 10.82 15.49
C GLY A 97 43.59 10.92 14.08
N LYS A 98 42.91 10.40 13.05
CA LYS A 98 43.42 10.36 11.67
C LYS A 98 42.81 11.47 10.82
N CYS A 99 43.55 11.88 9.81
CA CYS A 99 43.15 12.87 8.82
C CYS A 99 42.49 12.17 7.63
N CYS A 100 41.29 12.63 7.28
CA CYS A 100 40.50 12.16 6.15
C CYS A 100 40.94 12.87 4.87
N VAL A 101 41.95 12.32 4.20
CA VAL A 101 42.47 12.90 2.96
C VAL A 101 41.75 12.28 1.76
N THR A 102 40.98 13.08 1.03
CA THR A 102 40.22 12.63 -0.15
C THR A 102 40.96 12.90 -1.46
N ALA A 103 40.72 12.03 -2.44
CA ALA A 103 41.31 12.14 -3.77
C ALA A 103 40.88 13.44 -4.47
N GLY A 104 41.83 14.07 -5.17
CA GLY A 104 41.61 15.34 -5.88
C GLY A 104 41.96 16.59 -5.08
N THR A 105 42.08 16.49 -3.76
CA THR A 105 42.50 17.62 -2.90
C THR A 105 43.97 18.02 -3.13
N ALA A 106 44.31 19.25 -2.73
CA ALA A 106 45.69 19.74 -2.80
C ALA A 106 46.63 18.89 -1.93
N LEU A 107 46.16 18.49 -0.73
CA LEU A 107 46.91 17.63 0.18
C LEU A 107 47.16 16.23 -0.42
N TRP A 108 46.17 15.63 -1.09
CA TRP A 108 46.34 14.35 -1.80
C TRP A 108 47.44 14.43 -2.85
N LYS A 109 47.44 15.47 -3.69
CA LYS A 109 48.49 15.69 -4.71
C LYS A 109 49.87 15.81 -4.10
N LYS A 110 50.01 16.61 -3.04
CA LYS A 110 51.26 16.78 -2.28
C LYS A 110 51.76 15.45 -1.70
N LEU A 111 50.87 14.63 -1.15
CA LEU A 111 51.22 13.32 -0.58
C LEU A 111 51.62 12.28 -1.63
N LEU A 112 51.05 12.34 -2.85
CA LEU A 112 51.48 11.53 -3.99
C LEU A 112 52.90 11.91 -4.44
N GLU A 113 53.19 13.21 -4.57
CA GLU A 113 54.51 13.71 -4.97
C GLU A 113 55.61 13.32 -3.96
N MET A 114 55.25 13.29 -2.67
CA MET A 114 56.14 12.88 -1.59
C MET A 114 56.30 11.35 -1.44
N GLY A 115 55.53 10.56 -2.19
CA GLY A 115 55.54 9.09 -2.11
C GLY A 115 54.95 8.53 -0.81
N VAL A 116 54.13 9.31 -0.10
CA VAL A 116 53.38 8.85 1.08
C VAL A 116 52.18 8.01 0.65
N LEU A 117 51.47 8.46 -0.38
CA LEU A 117 50.41 7.68 -1.02
C LEU A 117 50.99 6.78 -2.13
N PRO A 118 50.43 5.58 -2.35
CA PRO A 118 50.92 4.67 -3.38
C PRO A 118 50.71 5.23 -4.79
N VAL A 119 51.55 4.87 -5.75
CA VAL A 119 51.42 5.33 -7.15
C VAL A 119 50.08 4.88 -7.77
N SER A 120 49.50 3.77 -7.32
CA SER A 120 48.17 3.31 -7.73
C SER A 120 47.03 4.27 -7.34
N ALA A 121 47.27 5.20 -6.40
CA ALA A 121 46.33 6.26 -6.04
C ALA A 121 46.41 7.47 -6.99
N LYS A 122 47.29 7.46 -8.00
CA LYS A 122 47.32 8.44 -9.08
C LYS A 122 46.25 8.09 -10.12
N ALA A 123 44.98 8.35 -9.80
CA ALA A 123 43.88 8.30 -10.75
C ALA A 123 43.64 9.67 -11.37
N GLU A 124 43.33 9.69 -12.66
CA GLU A 124 42.82 10.89 -13.33
C GLU A 124 41.33 11.02 -12.98
N LEU A 125 41.02 11.95 -12.06
CA LEU A 125 39.64 12.20 -11.64
C LEU A 125 38.93 13.05 -12.69
N ARG A 126 37.78 12.56 -13.13
CA ARG A 126 36.89 13.28 -14.04
C ARG A 126 35.70 13.80 -13.24
N LEU A 127 35.37 15.08 -13.43
CA LEU A 127 34.10 15.62 -12.95
C LEU A 127 33.01 15.15 -13.92
N LEU A 128 32.03 14.42 -13.39
CA LEU A 128 30.87 13.92 -14.12
C LEU A 128 29.71 14.89 -13.93
N ASP A 129 29.00 15.22 -15.02
CA ASP A 129 27.74 15.95 -14.91
C ASP A 129 26.64 15.07 -14.25
N PRO A 130 25.50 15.62 -13.82
CA PRO A 130 24.47 14.87 -13.10
C PRO A 130 23.94 13.68 -13.88
N LEU A 131 23.81 13.80 -15.20
CA LEU A 131 23.31 12.72 -16.04
C LEU A 131 24.35 11.62 -16.18
N GLU A 132 25.60 11.97 -16.49
CA GLU A 132 26.69 10.98 -16.53
C GLU A 132 26.83 10.26 -15.20
N LEU A 133 26.72 10.98 -14.08
CA LEU A 133 26.79 10.42 -12.74
C LEU A 133 25.62 9.47 -12.47
N ALA A 134 24.40 9.87 -12.81
CA ALA A 134 23.21 9.02 -12.71
C ALA A 134 23.33 7.77 -13.58
N GLU A 135 23.83 7.90 -14.82
CA GLU A 135 24.05 6.78 -15.75
C GLU A 135 25.10 5.79 -15.25
N GLN A 136 26.05 6.20 -14.41
CA GLN A 136 26.95 5.26 -13.75
C GLN A 136 26.30 4.55 -12.55
N ILE A 137 25.52 5.26 -11.73
CA ILE A 137 25.04 4.75 -10.43
C ILE A 137 23.71 4.01 -10.55
N VAL A 138 22.75 4.55 -11.29
CA VAL A 138 21.37 4.02 -11.38
C VAL A 138 21.33 2.59 -11.92
N PRO A 139 22.10 2.21 -12.97
CA PRO A 139 22.13 0.82 -13.41
C PRO A 139 22.68 -0.15 -12.34
N LEU A 140 23.64 0.29 -11.53
CA LEU A 140 24.19 -0.52 -10.43
C LEU A 140 23.15 -0.72 -9.33
N ALA A 141 22.44 0.34 -8.95
CA ALA A 141 21.36 0.29 -7.96
C ALA A 141 20.20 -0.58 -8.45
N SER A 142 19.81 -0.45 -9.72
CA SER A 142 18.77 -1.25 -10.35
C SER A 142 19.13 -2.74 -10.35
N LYS A 143 20.38 -3.07 -10.70
CA LYS A 143 20.88 -4.45 -10.61
C LYS A 143 20.87 -4.97 -9.17
N ALA A 144 21.34 -4.18 -8.21
CA ALA A 144 21.37 -4.57 -6.80
C ALA A 144 19.96 -4.85 -6.25
N LEU A 145 18.98 -4.01 -6.60
CA LEU A 145 17.57 -4.21 -6.24
C LEU A 145 17.02 -5.51 -6.86
N ALA A 146 17.30 -5.77 -8.14
CA ALA A 146 16.89 -7.01 -8.82
C ALA A 146 17.51 -8.27 -8.20
N GLU A 147 18.71 -8.15 -7.61
CA GLU A 147 19.40 -9.20 -6.86
C GLU A 147 18.93 -9.32 -5.40
N GLY A 148 18.00 -8.47 -4.96
CA GLY A 148 17.36 -8.51 -3.64
C GLY A 148 17.99 -7.60 -2.58
N ASP A 149 18.97 -6.77 -2.93
CA ASP A 149 19.51 -5.76 -2.03
C ASP A 149 18.60 -4.53 -2.00
N LYS A 150 17.88 -4.38 -0.88
CA LYS A 150 16.92 -3.27 -0.69
C LYS A 150 17.57 -1.89 -0.74
N ARG A 151 18.88 -1.77 -0.49
CA ARG A 151 19.61 -0.49 -0.60
C ARG A 151 19.65 0.05 -2.03
N GLY A 152 19.44 -0.84 -3.01
CA GLY A 152 19.22 -0.43 -4.40
C GLY A 152 18.00 0.50 -4.53
N ALA A 153 16.90 0.18 -3.84
CA ALA A 153 15.70 1.03 -3.84
C ALA A 153 15.97 2.39 -3.18
N ASP A 154 16.74 2.44 -2.09
CA ASP A 154 17.16 3.70 -1.47
C ASP A 154 17.88 4.57 -2.50
N THR A 155 18.92 4.05 -3.15
CA THR A 155 19.67 4.79 -4.16
C THR A 155 18.78 5.28 -5.31
N LEU A 156 17.95 4.39 -5.88
CA LEU A 156 17.03 4.75 -6.97
C LEU A 156 16.03 5.83 -6.54
N GLY A 157 15.44 5.73 -5.35
CA GLY A 157 14.48 6.71 -4.86
C GLY A 157 15.08 8.11 -4.67
N HIS A 158 16.30 8.18 -4.12
CA HIS A 158 16.99 9.47 -3.98
C HIS A 158 17.32 10.07 -5.35
N TRP A 159 17.81 9.27 -6.31
CA TRP A 159 18.07 9.76 -7.67
C TRP A 159 16.78 10.16 -8.39
N TYR A 160 15.69 9.43 -8.24
CA TYR A 160 14.39 9.81 -8.80
C TYR A 160 13.92 11.17 -8.24
N ALA A 161 14.09 11.37 -6.93
CA ALA A 161 13.63 12.56 -6.26
C ALA A 161 14.46 13.81 -6.57
N PHE A 162 15.79 13.67 -6.57
CA PHE A 162 16.69 14.83 -6.64
C PHE A 162 17.32 15.07 -8.00
N PHE A 163 17.18 14.16 -8.97
CA PHE A 163 17.76 14.38 -10.32
C PHE A 163 17.34 15.71 -10.96
N PRO A 164 16.05 16.13 -10.93
CA PRO A 164 15.66 17.45 -11.42
C PRO A 164 16.40 18.62 -10.74
N LEU A 165 16.56 18.55 -9.41
CA LEU A 165 17.33 19.55 -8.66
C LEU A 165 18.81 19.58 -9.09
N LEU A 166 19.42 18.41 -9.31
CA LEU A 166 20.80 18.33 -9.75
C LEU A 166 21.00 18.94 -11.15
N CYS A 167 20.03 18.79 -12.05
CA CYS A 167 20.04 19.48 -13.34
C CYS A 167 20.06 21.00 -13.17
N VAL A 168 19.23 21.55 -12.27
CA VAL A 168 19.21 22.99 -11.98
C VAL A 168 20.54 23.49 -11.40
N VAL A 169 21.10 22.75 -10.44
CA VAL A 169 22.37 23.12 -9.79
C VAL A 169 23.51 23.24 -10.81
N GLU A 170 23.53 22.36 -11.81
CA GLU A 170 24.54 22.37 -12.87
C GLU A 170 24.20 23.30 -14.04
N GLY A 171 23.06 24.01 -13.96
CA GLY A 171 22.64 24.97 -14.97
C GLY A 171 22.21 24.31 -16.28
N LEU A 172 21.59 23.14 -16.21
CA LEU A 172 20.98 22.51 -17.38
C LEU A 172 19.64 23.20 -17.71
N ASP A 173 19.47 23.54 -18.98
CA ASP A 173 18.30 24.18 -19.58
C ASP A 173 18.01 23.54 -20.95
N ASP A 174 16.98 24.03 -21.65
CA ASP A 174 16.61 23.52 -22.97
C ASP A 174 17.68 23.76 -24.07
N ASP A 175 18.57 24.74 -23.92
CA ASP A 175 19.63 25.04 -24.88
C ASP A 175 20.81 24.08 -24.76
N ASN A 176 21.03 23.52 -23.56
CA ASN A 176 22.10 22.55 -23.28
C ASN A 176 21.55 21.17 -22.82
N ALA A 177 20.26 20.92 -23.05
CA ALA A 177 19.56 19.74 -22.59
C ALA A 177 20.21 18.44 -23.07
N PRO A 178 20.28 17.41 -22.20
CA PRO A 178 20.68 16.09 -22.64
C PRO A 178 19.73 15.48 -23.65
N GLU A 179 20.21 14.51 -24.43
CA GLU A 179 19.39 13.76 -25.37
C GLU A 179 18.17 13.13 -24.67
N PRO A 180 16.94 13.34 -25.18
CA PRO A 180 15.72 12.83 -24.55
C PRO A 180 15.74 11.32 -24.32
N GLU A 181 16.37 10.54 -25.20
CA GLU A 181 16.51 9.10 -25.07
C GLU A 181 17.30 8.69 -23.81
N ARG A 182 18.31 9.47 -23.43
CA ARG A 182 19.11 9.23 -22.21
C ARG A 182 18.27 9.45 -20.96
N ILE A 183 17.52 10.56 -20.91
CA ILE A 183 16.59 10.88 -19.82
C ILE A 183 15.51 9.82 -19.69
N GLN A 184 14.90 9.39 -20.80
CA GLN A 184 13.89 8.33 -20.78
C GLN A 184 14.47 6.97 -20.34
N THR A 185 15.69 6.65 -20.74
CA THR A 185 16.36 5.41 -20.31
C THR A 185 16.62 5.43 -18.82
N LEU A 186 17.08 6.56 -18.29
CA LEU A 186 17.28 6.75 -16.85
C LEU A 186 15.96 6.63 -16.08
N LEU A 187 14.91 7.33 -16.54
CA LEU A 187 13.59 7.30 -15.93
C LEU A 187 13.02 5.88 -15.86
N ARG A 188 13.21 5.05 -16.89
CA ARG A 188 12.74 3.65 -16.88
C ARG A 188 13.38 2.80 -15.78
N LEU A 189 14.62 3.09 -15.39
CA LEU A 189 15.31 2.38 -14.31
C LEU A 189 14.89 2.89 -12.93
N LEU A 190 14.59 4.19 -12.84
CA LEU A 190 14.17 4.85 -11.60
C LEU A 190 12.68 4.65 -11.27
N ALA A 191 11.83 4.51 -12.29
CA ALA A 191 10.38 4.46 -12.17
C ALA A 191 9.87 3.08 -11.71
N VAL A 192 10.29 2.64 -10.52
CA VAL A 192 9.88 1.38 -9.90
C VAL A 192 9.18 1.63 -8.54
N PRO A 193 8.21 0.79 -8.14
CA PRO A 193 7.44 0.98 -6.89
C PRO A 193 8.30 1.19 -5.65
N GLU A 194 9.37 0.41 -5.48
CA GLU A 194 10.25 0.48 -4.32
C GLU A 194 11.02 1.81 -4.25
N ALA A 195 11.39 2.37 -5.41
CA ALA A 195 12.01 3.68 -5.48
C ALA A 195 11.00 4.80 -5.17
N PHE A 196 9.73 4.64 -5.58
CA PHE A 196 8.67 5.60 -5.25
C PHE A 196 8.34 5.64 -3.76
N GLU A 197 8.42 4.52 -3.04
CA GLU A 197 8.25 4.51 -1.59
C GLU A 197 9.31 5.38 -0.90
N VAL A 198 10.56 5.28 -1.36
CA VAL A 198 11.68 6.10 -0.85
C VAL A 198 11.50 7.56 -1.27
N ALA A 199 11.21 7.83 -2.54
CA ALA A 199 11.02 9.20 -3.05
C ALA A 199 9.82 9.89 -2.37
N GLY A 200 8.75 9.15 -2.07
CA GLY A 200 7.54 9.67 -1.43
C GLY A 200 7.76 10.21 -0.01
N ALA A 201 8.81 9.75 0.69
CA ALA A 201 9.23 10.33 1.98
C ALA A 201 9.63 11.81 1.85
N TYR A 202 10.03 12.23 0.65
CA TYR A 202 10.42 13.59 0.31
C TYR A 202 9.30 14.36 -0.42
N GLY A 203 8.06 13.88 -0.40
CA GLY A 203 6.95 14.37 -1.23
C GLY A 203 6.57 15.86 -1.15
N LYS A 204 7.11 16.66 -0.21
CA LYS A 204 7.01 18.14 -0.22
C LYS A 204 8.13 18.84 -0.98
N GLU A 205 9.20 18.10 -1.27
CA GLU A 205 10.41 18.50 -2.02
C GLU A 205 10.35 18.02 -3.47
N MET A 206 9.32 17.22 -3.79
CA MET A 206 8.92 16.77 -5.12
C MET A 206 7.87 17.70 -5.76
N ASP A 207 7.50 18.82 -5.10
CA ASP A 207 6.65 19.86 -5.68
C ASP A 207 7.56 20.68 -6.60
N PHE A 208 7.68 20.19 -7.84
CA PHE A 208 8.62 20.68 -8.84
C PHE A 208 8.10 21.99 -9.46
N ASP A 209 7.99 23.06 -8.68
CA ASP A 209 7.80 24.44 -9.16
C ASP A 209 9.09 24.97 -9.82
N PHE A 210 9.75 24.16 -10.66
CA PHE A 210 10.71 24.70 -11.61
C PHE A 210 9.91 25.45 -12.68
N GLU A 211 10.44 26.52 -13.26
CA GLU A 211 9.80 27.12 -14.42
C GLU A 211 9.77 26.04 -15.51
N GLU A 212 8.62 25.35 -15.68
CA GLU A 212 8.44 24.28 -16.68
C GLU A 212 8.83 24.74 -18.10
N GLU A 213 8.87 26.06 -18.32
CA GLU A 213 9.34 26.70 -19.55
C GLU A 213 10.86 26.62 -19.77
N GLU A 214 11.70 26.37 -18.75
CA GLU A 214 13.18 26.33 -18.86
C GLU A 214 13.79 24.91 -18.87
N MET A 215 13.04 23.87 -18.48
CA MET A 215 13.50 22.46 -18.45
C MET A 215 12.48 21.49 -19.09
N SER A 216 12.04 21.78 -20.31
CA SER A 216 11.05 20.96 -21.02
C SER A 216 11.53 19.52 -21.27
N PHE A 217 12.84 19.25 -21.25
CA PHE A 217 13.41 17.90 -21.37
C PHE A 217 13.06 16.98 -20.18
N LEU A 218 12.62 17.51 -19.03
CA LEU A 218 12.10 16.74 -17.89
C LEU A 218 10.57 16.60 -17.89
N ALA A 219 9.87 17.08 -18.94
CA ALA A 219 8.41 17.02 -19.01
C ALA A 219 7.89 15.59 -18.79
N GLY A 220 7.01 15.43 -17.80
CA GLY A 220 6.41 14.15 -17.44
C GLY A 220 7.24 13.28 -16.48
N TRP A 221 8.35 13.78 -15.92
CA TRP A 221 9.19 13.05 -14.95
C TRP A 221 8.40 12.49 -13.75
N GLU A 222 7.45 13.26 -13.22
CA GLU A 222 6.57 12.93 -12.10
C GLU A 222 5.43 11.96 -12.43
N THR A 223 5.11 11.79 -13.73
CA THR A 223 3.93 11.04 -14.16
C THR A 223 3.92 9.60 -13.62
N PRO A 224 5.03 8.83 -13.67
CA PRO A 224 5.06 7.48 -13.11
C PRO A 224 4.77 7.43 -11.60
N TYR A 225 5.32 8.38 -10.82
CA TYR A 225 5.09 8.46 -9.39
C TYR A 225 3.64 8.82 -9.06
N ASN A 226 3.07 9.81 -9.73
CA ASN A 226 1.69 10.22 -9.53
C ASN A 226 0.72 9.08 -9.86
N GLN A 227 0.92 8.37 -10.97
CA GLN A 227 0.11 7.19 -11.32
C GLN A 227 0.25 6.05 -10.30
N TRP A 228 1.45 5.83 -9.76
CA TRP A 228 1.65 4.84 -8.70
C TRP A 228 0.95 5.25 -7.40
N LYS A 229 1.07 6.52 -7.01
CA LYS A 229 0.45 7.09 -5.81
C LYS A 229 -1.08 7.02 -5.87
N GLU A 230 -1.68 7.42 -6.98
CA GLU A 230 -3.13 7.27 -7.22
C GLU A 230 -3.58 5.80 -7.12
N LYS A 231 -2.79 4.87 -7.63
CA LYS A 231 -3.05 3.43 -7.47
C LYS A 231 -2.96 2.99 -6.01
N GLN A 232 -2.01 3.50 -5.23
CA GLN A 232 -1.95 3.16 -3.80
C GLN A 232 -3.15 3.72 -3.03
N GLU A 233 -3.54 4.96 -3.29
CA GLU A 233 -4.69 5.60 -2.67
C GLU A 233 -6.01 4.90 -3.02
N SER A 234 -6.18 4.46 -4.28
CA SER A 234 -7.36 3.70 -4.70
C SER A 234 -7.46 2.29 -4.11
N LEU A 235 -6.33 1.66 -3.74
CA LEU A 235 -6.31 0.34 -3.10
C LEU A 235 -6.52 0.40 -1.58
N PHE A 236 -6.35 1.57 -0.96
CA PHE A 236 -6.44 1.74 0.49
C PHE A 236 -7.81 1.37 1.07
N PRO A 237 -8.96 1.78 0.48
CA PRO A 237 -10.27 1.33 0.96
C PRO A 237 -10.42 -0.18 0.96
N GLU A 238 -9.94 -0.87 -0.07
CA GLU A 238 -10.03 -2.33 -0.19
C GLU A 238 -9.13 -3.04 0.83
N PHE A 239 -7.94 -2.48 1.10
CA PHE A 239 -7.09 -2.91 2.20
C PHE A 239 -7.82 -2.81 3.54
N CYS A 240 -8.46 -1.67 3.83
CA CYS A 240 -9.22 -1.45 5.06
C CYS A 240 -10.37 -2.47 5.19
N LYS A 241 -11.14 -2.71 4.12
CA LYS A 241 -12.20 -3.73 4.11
C LYS A 241 -11.67 -5.12 4.45
N ARG A 242 -10.56 -5.53 3.83
CA ARG A 242 -9.95 -6.85 4.07
C ARG A 242 -9.48 -7.03 5.52
N ILE A 243 -8.88 -5.99 6.11
CA ILE A 243 -8.43 -6.04 7.51
C ILE A 243 -9.63 -6.02 8.46
N MET A 244 -10.63 -5.18 8.18
CA MET A 244 -11.89 -5.12 8.93
C MET A 244 -12.55 -6.50 9.05
N TYR A 245 -12.76 -7.23 7.94
CA TYR A 245 -13.39 -8.56 8.00
C TYR A 245 -12.57 -9.57 8.82
N LYS A 246 -11.24 -9.55 8.72
CA LYS A 246 -10.37 -10.40 9.55
C LYS A 246 -10.45 -10.08 11.04
N LEU A 247 -10.70 -8.82 11.40
CA LEU A 247 -10.85 -8.39 12.79
C LEU A 247 -12.23 -8.78 13.34
N ILE A 248 -13.29 -8.69 12.52
CA ILE A 248 -14.63 -9.22 12.85
C ILE A 248 -14.54 -10.71 13.22
N GLU A 249 -13.86 -11.52 12.41
CA GLU A 249 -13.66 -12.97 12.68
C GLU A 249 -12.94 -13.25 14.00
N LYS A 250 -12.06 -12.32 14.42
CA LYS A 250 -11.32 -12.41 15.69
C LYS A 250 -12.07 -11.78 16.86
N HIS A 251 -13.27 -11.24 16.63
CA HIS A 251 -14.07 -10.49 17.59
C HIS A 251 -13.38 -9.21 18.13
N ASP A 252 -12.45 -8.63 17.36
CA ASP A 252 -11.84 -7.33 17.67
C ASP A 252 -12.64 -6.20 17.01
N PHE A 253 -13.82 -5.92 17.56
CA PHE A 253 -14.79 -5.02 16.95
C PHE A 253 -14.40 -3.54 17.03
N ALA A 254 -13.64 -3.14 18.06
CA ALA A 254 -13.17 -1.77 18.19
C ALA A 254 -12.19 -1.41 17.07
N GLU A 255 -11.24 -2.30 16.79
CA GLU A 255 -10.29 -2.12 15.71
C GLU A 255 -10.94 -2.30 14.34
N ALA A 256 -11.91 -3.22 14.22
CA ALA A 256 -12.69 -3.36 12.99
C ALA A 256 -13.46 -2.08 12.64
N ASP A 257 -14.10 -1.40 13.62
CA ASP A 257 -14.80 -0.12 13.38
C ASP A 257 -13.82 0.99 12.98
N ARG A 258 -12.61 0.99 13.56
CA ARG A 258 -11.54 1.91 13.13
C ARG A 258 -11.24 1.72 11.64
N TYR A 259 -11.04 0.50 11.16
CA TYR A 259 -10.82 0.25 9.74
C TYR A 259 -12.04 0.55 8.86
N ALA A 260 -13.26 0.25 9.34
CA ALA A 260 -14.49 0.61 8.64
C ALA A 260 -14.64 2.12 8.47
N SER A 261 -14.21 2.92 9.46
CA SER A 261 -14.22 4.38 9.38
C SER A 261 -13.25 4.96 8.34
N LEU A 262 -12.29 4.15 7.86
CA LEU A 262 -11.25 4.51 6.88
C LEU A 262 -11.57 4.05 5.46
N THR A 263 -12.71 3.39 5.21
CA THR A 263 -13.07 2.89 3.86
C THR A 263 -13.62 3.97 2.93
N GLY A 264 -13.68 5.23 3.38
CA GLY A 264 -14.19 6.37 2.63
C GLY A 264 -14.33 7.61 3.53
N ASP A 265 -14.72 8.73 2.93
CA ASP A 265 -14.97 9.98 3.65
C ASP A 265 -16.22 9.90 4.54
N GLU A 266 -16.44 10.91 5.40
CA GLU A 266 -17.59 10.92 6.33
C GLU A 266 -18.95 10.77 5.65
N ASN A 267 -19.07 11.25 4.42
CA ASN A 267 -20.31 11.19 3.64
C ASN A 267 -20.36 10.00 2.66
N ASP A 268 -19.36 9.12 2.67
CA ASP A 268 -19.29 7.98 1.77
C ASP A 268 -20.27 6.86 2.24
N PRO A 269 -21.25 6.46 1.41
CA PRO A 269 -22.15 5.34 1.72
C PRO A 269 -21.41 4.04 2.05
N SER A 270 -20.25 3.79 1.44
CA SER A 270 -19.40 2.64 1.72
C SER A 270 -18.92 2.65 3.17
N ARG A 271 -18.47 3.80 3.69
CA ARG A 271 -18.07 3.95 5.10
C ARG A 271 -19.22 3.59 6.04
N LEU A 272 -20.40 4.17 5.82
CA LEU A 272 -21.56 3.88 6.66
C LEU A 272 -21.95 2.39 6.60
N LEU A 273 -21.98 1.79 5.41
CA LEU A 273 -22.29 0.37 5.23
C LEU A 273 -21.35 -0.51 6.05
N HIS A 274 -20.04 -0.30 5.94
CA HIS A 274 -19.06 -1.14 6.63
C HIS A 274 -19.12 -0.95 8.15
N ARG A 275 -19.37 0.28 8.64
CA ARG A 275 -19.61 0.52 10.08
C ARG A 275 -20.88 -0.17 10.58
N CYS A 276 -21.95 -0.20 9.79
CA CYS A 276 -23.17 -0.96 10.10
C CYS A 276 -22.87 -2.47 10.18
N VAL A 277 -22.08 -3.01 9.25
CA VAL A 277 -21.68 -4.44 9.25
C VAL A 277 -20.89 -4.80 10.51
N VAL A 278 -19.86 -4.03 10.87
CA VAL A 278 -19.07 -4.27 12.08
C VAL A 278 -19.95 -4.20 13.33
N SER A 279 -20.79 -3.16 13.43
CA SER A 279 -21.65 -2.95 14.58
C SER A 279 -22.69 -4.07 14.71
N PHE A 280 -23.33 -4.47 13.62
CA PHE A 280 -24.21 -5.63 13.58
C PHE A 280 -23.51 -6.90 14.07
N ALA A 281 -22.31 -7.21 13.55
CA ALA A 281 -21.56 -8.40 13.93
C ALA A 281 -21.22 -8.41 15.43
N CYS A 282 -20.85 -7.25 15.99
CA CYS A 282 -20.63 -7.11 17.43
C CYS A 282 -21.90 -7.42 18.23
N HIS A 283 -23.04 -6.82 17.87
CA HIS A 283 -24.30 -7.06 18.59
C HIS A 283 -24.80 -8.50 18.45
N GLN A 284 -24.59 -9.13 17.30
CA GLN A 284 -24.89 -10.54 17.11
C GLN A 284 -24.03 -11.42 18.01
N TRP A 285 -22.73 -11.14 18.09
CA TRP A 285 -21.79 -11.85 18.96
C TRP A 285 -22.15 -11.69 20.45
N LEU A 286 -22.53 -10.48 20.87
CA LEU A 286 -22.93 -10.18 22.26
C LEU A 286 -24.13 -11.00 22.73
N LYS A 287 -25.04 -11.42 21.83
CA LYS A 287 -26.18 -12.28 22.18
C LYS A 287 -25.76 -13.65 22.75
N ALA A 288 -24.58 -14.14 22.39
CA ALA A 288 -24.02 -15.40 22.88
C ALA A 288 -23.13 -15.22 24.13
N GLN A 289 -22.92 -13.99 24.61
CA GLN A 289 -22.06 -13.68 25.75
C GLN A 289 -22.84 -13.59 27.06
N GLU A 290 -22.11 -13.42 28.16
CA GLU A 290 -22.70 -13.24 29.48
C GLU A 290 -23.59 -11.97 29.54
N PRO A 291 -24.75 -12.03 30.19
CA PRO A 291 -25.65 -10.89 30.35
C PRO A 291 -24.93 -9.69 30.99
N GLY A 292 -24.97 -8.53 30.32
CA GLY A 292 -24.32 -7.30 30.80
C GLY A 292 -23.00 -6.96 30.10
N THR A 293 -22.50 -7.81 29.19
CA THR A 293 -21.39 -7.46 28.30
C THR A 293 -21.81 -6.29 27.39
N LEU A 294 -21.07 -5.19 27.43
CA LEU A 294 -21.36 -3.99 26.65
C LEU A 294 -20.53 -3.94 25.35
N PRO A 295 -21.06 -3.35 24.27
CA PRO A 295 -20.28 -3.09 23.06
C PRO A 295 -19.21 -2.00 23.32
N PRO A 296 -18.11 -1.99 22.56
CA PRO A 296 -17.18 -0.86 22.51
C PRO A 296 -17.87 0.51 22.28
N GLU A 297 -17.39 1.56 22.97
CA GLU A 297 -18.06 2.89 23.06
C GLU A 297 -18.32 3.60 21.72
N ARG A 298 -17.58 3.28 20.65
CA ARG A 298 -17.68 3.97 19.35
C ARG A 298 -18.57 3.28 18.31
N LEU A 299 -19.00 2.05 18.60
CA LEU A 299 -19.84 1.28 17.68
C LEU A 299 -21.26 1.83 17.66
N LEU A 300 -21.92 1.66 16.51
CA LEU A 300 -23.32 2.03 16.36
C LEU A 300 -24.18 1.09 17.23
N SER A 301 -25.17 1.65 17.90
CA SER A 301 -26.25 0.88 18.54
C SER A 301 -27.08 0.14 17.48
N LEU A 302 -27.83 -0.89 17.88
CA LEU A 302 -28.69 -1.63 16.93
C LEU A 302 -29.74 -0.74 16.24
N LEU A 303 -30.21 0.30 16.91
CA LEU A 303 -31.14 1.27 16.32
C LEU A 303 -30.42 2.13 15.25
N GLU A 304 -29.21 2.62 15.55
CA GLU A 304 -28.41 3.37 14.57
C GLU A 304 -28.01 2.49 13.36
N VAL A 305 -27.72 1.20 13.59
CA VAL A 305 -27.48 0.24 12.50
C VAL A 305 -28.71 0.11 11.62
N LYS A 306 -29.91 -0.04 12.20
CA LYS A 306 -31.17 -0.10 11.46
C LYS A 306 -31.38 1.17 10.63
N GLU A 307 -31.31 2.34 11.25
CA GLU A 307 -31.49 3.65 10.58
C GLU A 307 -30.47 3.85 9.46
N GLY A 308 -29.20 3.50 9.69
CA GLY A 308 -28.15 3.58 8.69
C GLY A 308 -28.41 2.69 7.48
N LEU A 309 -28.85 1.44 7.70
CA LEU A 309 -29.16 0.50 6.61
C LEU A 309 -30.45 0.87 5.85
N GLU A 310 -31.44 1.44 6.53
CA GLU A 310 -32.65 2.01 5.90
C GLU A 310 -32.29 3.20 5.00
N TYR A 311 -31.45 4.10 5.50
CA TYR A 311 -30.92 5.23 4.71
C TYR A 311 -30.17 4.75 3.47
N LEU A 312 -29.22 3.81 3.65
CA LEU A 312 -28.43 3.25 2.54
C LEU A 312 -29.31 2.56 1.49
N SER A 313 -30.39 1.88 1.92
CA SER A 313 -31.33 1.21 1.02
C SER A 313 -32.12 2.19 0.13
N GLY A 314 -32.18 3.47 0.50
CA GLY A 314 -32.79 4.53 -0.31
C GLY A 314 -31.85 5.23 -1.29
N LEU A 315 -30.55 4.91 -1.26
CA LEU A 315 -29.54 5.51 -2.13
C LEU A 315 -29.40 4.75 -3.46
N PRO A 316 -28.88 5.39 -4.53
CA PRO A 316 -28.61 4.74 -5.81
C PRO A 316 -27.32 3.90 -5.76
N LEU A 317 -27.29 2.87 -4.90
CA LEU A 317 -26.16 1.94 -4.76
C LEU A 317 -26.21 0.83 -5.82
N THR A 318 -25.12 0.07 -5.95
CA THR A 318 -25.09 -1.11 -6.81
C THR A 318 -26.06 -2.20 -6.31
N GLU A 319 -26.52 -3.09 -7.19
CA GLU A 319 -27.43 -4.18 -6.78
C GLU A 319 -26.83 -5.06 -5.67
N GLN A 320 -25.50 -5.28 -5.69
CA GLN A 320 -24.80 -6.06 -4.68
C GLN A 320 -24.78 -5.36 -3.31
N GLU A 321 -24.54 -4.05 -3.28
CA GLU A 321 -24.58 -3.26 -2.05
C GLU A 321 -26.00 -3.16 -1.49
N LEU A 322 -27.01 -2.96 -2.35
CA LEU A 322 -28.41 -2.97 -1.94
C LEU A 322 -28.83 -4.33 -1.37
N ALA A 323 -28.42 -5.43 -2.00
CA ALA A 323 -28.68 -6.77 -1.49
C ALA A 323 -28.04 -6.97 -0.11
N THR A 324 -26.80 -6.49 0.07
CA THR A 324 -26.08 -6.52 1.35
C THR A 324 -26.82 -5.71 2.41
N CYS A 325 -27.22 -4.48 2.11
CA CYS A 325 -27.99 -3.63 3.01
C CYS A 325 -29.29 -4.30 3.45
N ARG A 326 -30.04 -4.88 2.50
CA ARG A 326 -31.32 -5.56 2.76
C ARG A 326 -31.15 -6.79 3.66
N ILE A 327 -30.10 -7.59 3.46
CA ILE A 327 -29.81 -8.75 4.31
C ILE A 327 -29.49 -8.33 5.73
N TYR A 328 -28.57 -7.38 5.90
CA TYR A 328 -28.20 -6.90 7.24
C TYR A 328 -29.35 -6.17 7.94
N LEU A 329 -30.19 -5.44 7.21
CA LEU A 329 -31.35 -4.77 7.79
C LEU A 329 -32.37 -5.81 8.29
N LEU A 330 -32.66 -6.83 7.49
CA LEU A 330 -33.52 -7.93 7.92
C LEU A 330 -32.98 -8.62 9.18
N GLN A 331 -31.68 -8.94 9.21
CA GLN A 331 -31.06 -9.56 10.37
C GLN A 331 -31.03 -8.63 11.59
N THR A 332 -30.89 -7.33 11.39
CA THR A 332 -30.96 -6.32 12.45
C THR A 332 -32.37 -6.27 13.06
N LEU A 333 -33.43 -6.32 12.25
CA LEU A 333 -34.82 -6.40 12.74
C LEU A 333 -35.07 -7.66 13.58
N VAL A 334 -34.53 -8.80 13.15
CA VAL A 334 -34.57 -10.05 13.92
C VAL A 334 -33.88 -9.90 15.27
N LEU A 335 -32.71 -9.26 15.28
CA LEU A 335 -31.91 -9.05 16.49
C LEU A 335 -32.57 -8.06 17.46
N LEU A 336 -33.29 -7.07 16.95
CA LEU A 336 -34.14 -6.15 17.71
C LEU A 336 -35.43 -6.81 18.24
N GLY A 337 -35.80 -7.99 17.72
CA GLY A 337 -37.06 -8.65 18.07
C GLY A 337 -38.29 -8.06 17.39
N ASP A 338 -38.11 -7.23 16.35
CA ASP A 338 -39.22 -6.66 15.55
C ASP A 338 -39.66 -7.67 14.47
N TYR A 339 -40.32 -8.74 14.93
CA TYR A 339 -40.79 -9.81 14.07
C TYR A 339 -41.87 -9.38 13.05
N PRO A 340 -42.82 -8.48 13.38
CA PRO A 340 -43.73 -7.93 12.38
C PRO A 340 -43.00 -7.25 11.22
N ALA A 341 -42.05 -6.34 11.50
CA ALA A 341 -41.28 -5.68 10.46
C ALA A 341 -40.40 -6.66 9.68
N THR A 342 -39.81 -7.65 10.36
CA THR A 342 -39.05 -8.74 9.72
C THR A 342 -39.89 -9.48 8.67
N ILE A 343 -41.12 -9.85 9.02
CA ILE A 343 -42.03 -10.55 8.11
C ILE A 343 -42.41 -9.65 6.93
N GLU A 344 -42.76 -8.39 7.17
CA GLU A 344 -43.10 -7.44 6.10
C GLU A 344 -41.95 -7.23 5.12
N MET A 345 -40.74 -7.02 5.64
CA MET A 345 -39.54 -6.85 4.82
C MET A 345 -39.23 -8.11 4.01
N GLN A 346 -39.26 -9.29 4.64
CA GLN A 346 -39.07 -10.55 3.93
C GLN A 346 -40.10 -10.69 2.80
N ARG A 347 -41.37 -10.42 3.05
CA ARG A 347 -42.42 -10.48 2.02
C ARG A 347 -42.17 -9.50 0.86
N SER A 348 -41.68 -8.30 1.14
CA SER A 348 -41.29 -7.33 0.10
C SER A 348 -40.17 -7.90 -0.79
N LEU A 349 -39.12 -8.45 -0.19
CA LEU A 349 -37.99 -9.06 -0.92
C LEU A 349 -38.44 -10.21 -1.82
N PHE A 350 -39.30 -11.10 -1.32
CA PHE A 350 -39.82 -12.22 -2.11
C PHE A 350 -40.78 -11.77 -3.21
N THR A 351 -41.56 -10.70 -3.00
CA THR A 351 -42.39 -10.12 -4.07
C THR A 351 -41.53 -9.65 -5.24
N GLU A 352 -40.44 -8.93 -4.97
CA GLU A 352 -39.50 -8.48 -6.01
C GLU A 352 -38.84 -9.67 -6.72
N ALA A 353 -38.39 -10.68 -5.96
CA ALA A 353 -37.74 -11.87 -6.51
C ALA A 353 -38.68 -12.68 -7.41
N ILE A 354 -39.96 -12.82 -7.04
CA ILE A 354 -40.96 -13.49 -7.87
C ILE A 354 -41.20 -12.71 -9.16
N ASN A 355 -41.36 -11.39 -9.09
CA ASN A 355 -41.55 -10.56 -10.28
C ASN A 355 -40.37 -10.68 -11.27
N LYS A 356 -39.14 -10.84 -10.76
CA LYS A 356 -37.96 -11.12 -11.60
C LYS A 356 -38.00 -12.53 -12.18
N LEU A 357 -38.34 -13.54 -11.37
CA LEU A 357 -38.44 -14.93 -11.80
C LEU A 357 -39.52 -15.15 -12.88
N GLU A 358 -40.62 -14.41 -12.82
CA GLU A 358 -41.69 -14.48 -13.82
C GLU A 358 -41.22 -14.10 -15.23
N GLN A 359 -40.20 -13.25 -15.33
CA GLN A 359 -39.62 -12.81 -16.61
C GLN A 359 -38.74 -13.88 -17.27
N TYR A 360 -38.36 -14.94 -16.54
CA TYR A 360 -37.58 -16.04 -17.11
C TYR A 360 -38.45 -16.92 -18.04
N PRO A 361 -37.86 -17.44 -19.13
CA PRO A 361 -38.56 -18.36 -20.03
C PRO A 361 -38.95 -19.64 -19.30
N GLU A 362 -40.10 -20.22 -19.69
CA GLU A 362 -40.56 -21.50 -19.15
C GLU A 362 -39.57 -22.62 -19.46
N GLY A 363 -39.35 -23.51 -18.48
CA GLY A 363 -38.45 -24.65 -18.60
C GLY A 363 -37.88 -25.09 -17.26
N GLU A 364 -37.08 -26.15 -17.29
CA GLU A 364 -36.47 -26.79 -16.12
C GLU A 364 -35.65 -25.80 -15.26
N THR A 365 -34.91 -24.89 -15.88
CA THR A 365 -34.13 -23.86 -15.16
C THR A 365 -35.01 -22.94 -14.33
N LYS A 366 -36.15 -22.49 -14.87
CA LYS A 366 -37.11 -21.65 -14.14
C LYS A 366 -37.73 -22.43 -12.98
N GLN A 367 -38.04 -23.72 -13.21
CA GLN A 367 -38.58 -24.59 -12.16
C GLN A 367 -37.57 -24.79 -11.01
N ILE A 368 -36.29 -25.01 -11.30
CA ILE A 368 -35.24 -25.11 -10.27
C ILE A 368 -35.12 -23.81 -9.47
N GLN A 369 -35.11 -22.65 -10.15
CA GLN A 369 -35.07 -21.35 -9.46
C GLN A 369 -36.32 -21.11 -8.60
N GLN A 370 -37.50 -21.53 -9.07
CA GLN A 370 -38.74 -21.44 -8.31
C GLN A 370 -38.73 -22.34 -7.07
N ILE A 371 -38.16 -23.56 -7.19
CA ILE A 371 -37.93 -24.46 -6.06
C ILE A 371 -37.01 -23.80 -5.03
N ALA A 372 -35.84 -23.32 -5.47
CA ALA A 372 -34.85 -22.69 -4.61
C ALA A 372 -35.41 -21.47 -3.86
N LEU A 373 -36.12 -20.59 -4.58
CA LEU A 373 -36.77 -19.42 -4.00
C LEU A 373 -37.85 -19.83 -2.99
N SER A 374 -38.68 -20.82 -3.31
CA SER A 374 -39.74 -21.30 -2.42
C SER A 374 -39.18 -21.87 -1.13
N ILE A 375 -38.15 -22.74 -1.20
CA ILE A 375 -37.48 -23.30 -0.01
C ILE A 375 -36.86 -22.18 0.83
N SER A 376 -36.18 -21.23 0.19
CA SER A 376 -35.53 -20.10 0.88
C SER A 376 -36.54 -19.29 1.70
N TYR A 377 -37.76 -19.07 1.18
CA TYR A 377 -38.83 -18.38 1.92
C TYR A 377 -39.17 -19.09 3.23
N TYR A 378 -39.44 -20.40 3.18
CA TYR A 378 -39.77 -21.18 4.37
C TYR A 378 -38.60 -21.27 5.35
N GLN A 379 -37.38 -21.43 4.84
CA GLN A 379 -36.18 -21.46 5.68
C GLN A 379 -35.94 -20.15 6.41
N MET A 380 -36.15 -19.01 5.74
CA MET A 380 -36.01 -17.71 6.38
C MET A 380 -37.05 -17.52 7.48
N LEU A 381 -38.32 -17.90 7.26
CA LEU A 381 -39.33 -17.88 8.33
C LEU A 381 -38.96 -18.82 9.49
N TYR A 382 -38.45 -20.01 9.16
CA TYR A 382 -38.03 -21.00 10.14
C TYR A 382 -36.84 -20.52 10.99
N THR A 383 -35.87 -19.83 10.38
CA THR A 383 -34.63 -19.43 11.04
C THR A 383 -34.75 -18.09 11.77
N ASN A 384 -35.49 -17.13 11.21
CA ASN A 384 -35.56 -15.76 11.72
C ASN A 384 -36.61 -15.55 12.81
N LEU A 385 -37.64 -16.40 12.88
CA LEU A 385 -38.67 -16.33 13.91
C LEU A 385 -38.36 -17.34 15.03
N PRO A 386 -38.48 -16.96 16.32
CA PRO A 386 -38.27 -17.89 17.42
C PRO A 386 -39.44 -18.90 17.50
N ASP A 387 -39.18 -20.07 18.09
CA ASP A 387 -40.14 -21.19 18.13
C ASP A 387 -41.38 -20.89 18.99
N ASP A 388 -41.25 -20.02 19.97
CA ASP A 388 -42.33 -19.53 20.82
C ASP A 388 -43.15 -18.41 20.17
N TYR A 389 -42.76 -17.91 18.98
CA TYR A 389 -43.55 -16.92 18.26
C TYR A 389 -44.88 -17.52 17.78
N PRO A 390 -46.03 -17.08 18.32
CA PRO A 390 -47.30 -17.81 18.19
C PRO A 390 -47.74 -18.10 16.74
N SER A 391 -47.41 -17.20 15.81
CA SER A 391 -47.83 -17.30 14.41
C SER A 391 -46.76 -17.90 13.48
N LYS A 392 -45.60 -18.38 13.97
CA LYS A 392 -44.53 -18.93 13.11
C LYS A 392 -45.03 -20.08 12.23
N LYS A 393 -45.64 -21.11 12.84
CA LYS A 393 -46.22 -22.24 12.10
C LYS A 393 -47.40 -21.81 11.22
N GLU A 394 -48.16 -20.80 11.63
CA GLU A 394 -49.28 -20.26 10.85
C GLU A 394 -48.79 -19.59 9.55
N TRP A 395 -47.79 -18.71 9.64
CA TRP A 395 -47.18 -18.06 8.48
C TRP A 395 -46.56 -19.06 7.51
N MET A 396 -45.86 -20.07 8.03
CA MET A 396 -45.31 -21.13 7.21
C MET A 396 -46.40 -22.00 6.55
N ARG A 397 -47.55 -22.25 7.20
CA ARG A 397 -48.66 -22.99 6.57
C ARG A 397 -49.44 -22.17 5.56
N LYS A 398 -49.48 -20.84 5.73
CA LYS A 398 -50.15 -19.92 4.81
C LYS A 398 -49.42 -19.82 3.47
N GLY A 399 -48.10 -20.08 3.46
CA GLY A 399 -47.27 -19.94 2.29
C GLY A 399 -47.17 -18.49 1.82
N PHE A 400 -46.63 -18.32 0.61
CA PHE A 400 -46.54 -17.01 -0.06
C PHE A 400 -47.11 -17.12 -1.48
N PRO A 401 -48.03 -16.22 -1.88
CA PRO A 401 -48.57 -16.22 -3.24
C PRO A 401 -47.46 -16.16 -4.30
N GLY A 402 -47.50 -17.08 -5.27
CA GLY A 402 -46.48 -17.20 -6.32
C GLY A 402 -45.33 -18.16 -6.02
N LEU A 403 -45.18 -18.61 -4.77
CA LEU A 403 -44.23 -19.66 -4.38
C LEU A 403 -44.90 -21.03 -4.32
N MET A 404 -44.08 -22.07 -4.45
CA MET A 404 -44.53 -23.45 -4.34
C MET A 404 -44.73 -23.85 -2.86
N GLU A 405 -45.75 -24.67 -2.62
CA GLU A 405 -45.96 -25.32 -1.33
C GLU A 405 -44.94 -26.45 -1.11
N LEU A 406 -44.51 -26.68 0.14
CA LEU A 406 -43.47 -27.68 0.46
C LEU A 406 -43.74 -29.10 -0.12
N PRO A 407 -44.96 -29.66 -0.06
CA PRO A 407 -45.25 -30.95 -0.70
C PRO A 407 -45.15 -30.90 -2.23
N GLY A 408 -45.49 -29.75 -2.82
CA GLY A 408 -45.38 -29.50 -4.26
C GLY A 408 -43.92 -29.46 -4.71
N ILE A 409 -43.05 -28.80 -3.93
CA ILE A 409 -41.61 -28.76 -4.17
C ILE A 409 -41.03 -30.18 -4.20
N LYS A 410 -41.34 -31.00 -3.18
CA LYS A 410 -40.84 -32.38 -3.10
C LYS A 410 -41.26 -33.22 -4.30
N ARG A 411 -42.50 -33.08 -4.75
CA ARG A 411 -43.01 -33.78 -5.93
C ARG A 411 -42.24 -33.40 -7.19
N ILE A 412 -42.08 -32.09 -7.44
CA ILE A 412 -41.41 -31.59 -8.65
C ILE A 412 -39.91 -31.96 -8.63
N CYS A 413 -39.25 -31.90 -7.47
CA CYS A 413 -37.86 -32.37 -7.35
C CYS A 413 -37.73 -33.86 -7.75
N GLY A 414 -38.68 -34.71 -7.35
CA GLY A 414 -38.70 -36.12 -7.71
C GLY A 414 -39.00 -36.37 -9.21
N GLU A 415 -39.78 -35.50 -9.84
CA GLU A 415 -40.04 -35.52 -11.29
C GLU A 415 -38.79 -35.10 -12.09
N LEU A 416 -38.07 -34.07 -11.63
CA LEU A 416 -36.85 -33.56 -12.27
C LEU A 416 -35.61 -34.42 -12.05
N LEU A 417 -35.55 -35.20 -10.97
CA LEU A 417 -34.39 -36.04 -10.63
C LEU A 417 -33.94 -36.99 -11.77
N PRO A 418 -34.83 -37.75 -12.42
CA PRO A 418 -34.45 -38.59 -13.57
C PRO A 418 -34.13 -37.78 -14.85
N GLU A 419 -34.68 -36.57 -14.99
CA GLU A 419 -34.49 -35.72 -16.18
C GLU A 419 -33.18 -34.93 -16.10
N MET A 420 -32.69 -34.64 -14.89
CA MET A 420 -31.51 -33.81 -14.63
C MET A 420 -30.50 -34.51 -13.71
N PRO A 421 -29.87 -35.62 -14.15
CA PRO A 421 -28.93 -36.39 -13.32
C PRO A 421 -27.72 -35.58 -12.85
N GLN A 422 -27.34 -34.53 -13.60
CA GLN A 422 -26.27 -33.59 -13.23
C GLN A 422 -26.60 -32.71 -12.01
N MET A 423 -27.88 -32.60 -11.63
CA MET A 423 -28.36 -31.83 -10.47
C MET A 423 -28.88 -32.72 -9.34
N ALA A 424 -28.62 -34.03 -9.39
CA ALA A 424 -29.18 -35.00 -8.47
C ALA A 424 -28.92 -34.65 -7.00
N ASP A 425 -27.67 -34.29 -6.65
CA ASP A 425 -27.30 -33.91 -5.28
C ASP A 425 -28.06 -32.67 -4.79
N THR A 426 -28.20 -31.65 -5.64
CA THR A 426 -28.92 -30.41 -5.33
C THR A 426 -30.41 -30.66 -5.11
N LEU A 427 -31.04 -31.42 -6.01
CA LEU A 427 -32.46 -31.77 -5.91
C LEU A 427 -32.75 -32.66 -4.69
N GLN A 428 -31.86 -33.60 -4.39
CA GLN A 428 -31.93 -34.43 -3.18
C GLN A 428 -31.83 -33.54 -1.93
N GLY A 429 -30.88 -32.61 -1.88
CA GLY A 429 -30.72 -31.66 -0.79
C GLY A 429 -31.96 -30.78 -0.58
N TYR A 430 -32.62 -30.34 -1.65
CA TYR A 430 -33.90 -29.63 -1.58
C TYR A 430 -35.02 -30.49 -0.99
N MET A 431 -35.12 -31.76 -1.37
CA MET A 431 -36.11 -32.68 -0.81
C MET A 431 -35.89 -32.91 0.69
N GLU A 432 -34.63 -33.07 1.13
CA GLU A 432 -34.28 -33.21 2.55
C GLU A 432 -34.64 -31.97 3.37
N GLN A 433 -34.35 -30.77 2.84
CA GLN A 433 -34.75 -29.50 3.45
C GLN A 433 -36.27 -29.39 3.56
N CYS A 434 -37.01 -29.77 2.52
CA CYS A 434 -38.47 -29.84 2.57
C CYS A 434 -38.96 -30.83 3.64
N ASP A 435 -38.35 -32.01 3.76
CA ASP A 435 -38.73 -33.01 4.76
C ASP A 435 -38.55 -32.50 6.19
N ALA A 436 -37.43 -31.80 6.47
CA ALA A 436 -37.20 -31.16 7.76
C ALA A 436 -38.25 -30.08 8.07
N LEU A 437 -38.57 -29.22 7.11
CA LEU A 437 -39.58 -28.16 7.27
C LEU A 437 -40.99 -28.74 7.43
N ILE A 438 -41.35 -29.77 6.67
CA ILE A 438 -42.64 -30.47 6.79
C ILE A 438 -42.74 -31.14 8.16
N GLN A 439 -41.66 -31.78 8.63
CA GLN A 439 -41.63 -32.39 9.96
C GLN A 439 -41.84 -31.35 11.07
N TYR A 440 -41.23 -30.18 10.96
CA TYR A 440 -41.44 -29.08 11.90
C TYR A 440 -42.89 -28.56 11.93
N LEU A 441 -43.59 -28.60 10.79
CA LEU A 441 -44.98 -28.15 10.68
C LEU A 441 -46.02 -29.16 11.17
N LYS A 442 -45.62 -30.42 11.40
CA LYS A 442 -46.42 -31.39 12.16
C LYS A 442 -46.51 -30.95 13.64
#